data_AF-A0AA90ZJ08-F1
#
_entry.id   AF-A0AA90ZJ08-F1
#
_cell.length_a   1.000
_cell.length_b   1.000
_cell.length_c   1.000
_cell.angle_alpha   90.00
_cell.angle_beta   90.00
_cell.angle_gamma   90.00
#
_symmetry.space_group_name_H-M   'P 1'
#
loop_
_entity.id
_entity.type
_entity.pdbx_description
1 polymer ?
#
loop_
_entity_poly.entity_id
_entity_poly.type
_entity_poly.pdbx_seq_one_letter_code
_entity_poly.pdbx_strand_id
1 'polypeptide(L)'
;MNKEKEDFFLHSNEVNHINREDYEKIELLVNAAKAFARSTYQCIYIIDYFHQDFIYASDNLAYLCGLELEQLMDAGYQMYIDHVPDADLQM
;
A
#
# COMPACT_ATOMS: atom_id res chain seq x y z
N MET A 1 18.70 8.36 10.34
CA MET A 1 17.63 7.95 11.26
C MET A 1 17.03 6.72 10.61
N ASN A 2 17.02 5.56 11.28
CA ASN A 2 16.40 4.38 10.69
C ASN A 2 14.88 4.64 10.72
N LYS A 3 14.24 4.67 9.55
CA LYS A 3 12.79 4.78 9.45
C LYS A 3 12.19 3.41 9.65
N GLU A 4 11.09 3.36 10.39
CA GLU A 4 10.33 2.14 10.65
C GLU A 4 8.90 2.30 10.11
N LYS A 5 8.17 1.19 9.99
CA LYS A 5 6.80 1.18 9.45
C LYS A 5 5.90 2.16 10.23
N GLU A 6 6.08 2.23 11.53
CA GLU A 6 5.31 3.03 12.46
C GLU A 6 5.43 4.54 12.18
N ASP A 7 6.54 4.98 11.59
CA ASP A 7 6.75 6.38 11.21
C ASP A 7 5.79 6.85 10.11
N PHE A 8 5.20 5.92 9.34
CA PHE A 8 4.24 6.22 8.27
C PHE A 8 2.79 6.38 8.78
N PHE A 9 2.52 6.02 10.04
CA PHE A 9 1.16 6.02 10.61
C PHE A 9 1.04 7.07 11.71
N LEU A 10 0.50 8.23 11.35
CA LEU A 10 0.21 9.30 12.29
C LEU A 10 -1.00 8.97 13.15
N HIS A 11 -0.95 9.32 14.43
CA HIS A 11 -2.10 9.18 15.36
C HIS A 11 -3.36 9.91 14.86
N SER A 12 -3.20 11.00 14.09
CA SER A 12 -4.31 11.72 13.48
C SER A 12 -5.10 10.90 12.44
N ASN A 13 -4.49 9.84 11.89
CA ASN A 13 -5.06 8.97 10.88
C ASN A 13 -5.40 7.57 11.43
N GLU A 14 -5.36 7.40 12.75
CA GLU A 14 -5.65 6.13 13.40
C GLU A 14 -7.13 5.75 13.23
N VAL A 15 -7.35 4.50 12.82
CA VAL A 15 -8.69 3.92 12.67
C VAL A 15 -8.86 2.89 13.77
N ASN A 16 -9.85 3.09 14.66
CA ASN A 16 -10.00 2.26 15.86
C ASN A 16 -11.19 1.29 15.80
N HIS A 17 -12.11 1.48 14.84
CA HIS A 17 -13.35 0.72 14.74
C HIS A 17 -13.71 0.47 13.27
N ILE A 18 -13.60 -0.78 12.83
CA ILE A 18 -14.10 -1.25 11.54
C ILE A 18 -15.02 -2.44 11.79
N ASN A 19 -16.19 -2.44 11.14
CA ASN A 19 -17.07 -3.60 11.16
C ASN A 19 -16.66 -4.60 10.09
N ARG A 20 -16.96 -5.88 10.31
CA ARG A 20 -16.73 -6.92 9.30
C ARG A 20 -17.40 -6.60 7.96
N GLU A 21 -18.57 -5.96 8.01
CA GLU A 21 -19.35 -5.53 6.84
C GLU A 21 -18.61 -4.49 5.99
N ASP A 22 -17.72 -3.68 6.57
CA ASP A 22 -16.93 -2.71 5.81
C ASP A 22 -15.91 -3.42 4.91
N TYR A 23 -15.39 -4.58 5.35
CA TYR A 23 -14.50 -5.43 4.56
C TYR A 23 -15.20 -6.11 3.37
N GLU A 24 -16.54 -6.19 3.35
CA GLU A 24 -17.29 -6.80 2.22
C GLU A 24 -17.10 -6.02 0.92
N LYS A 25 -16.75 -4.73 1.00
CA LYS A 25 -16.53 -3.87 -0.17
C LYS A 25 -15.13 -4.00 -0.75
N ILE A 26 -14.19 -4.66 -0.05
CA ILE A 26 -12.79 -4.73 -0.48
C ILE A 26 -12.66 -5.38 -1.84
N GLU A 27 -13.36 -6.49 -2.08
CA GLU A 27 -13.27 -7.18 -3.36
C GLU A 27 -13.67 -6.26 -4.53
N LEU A 28 -14.74 -5.48 -4.36
CA LEU A 28 -15.17 -4.50 -5.36
C LEU A 28 -14.10 -3.42 -5.59
N LEU A 29 -13.53 -2.87 -4.52
CA LEU A 29 -12.48 -1.84 -4.60
C LEU A 29 -11.21 -2.35 -5.27
N VAL A 30 -10.77 -3.56 -4.92
CA VAL A 30 -9.60 -4.22 -5.52
C VAL A 30 -9.85 -4.49 -7.00
N ASN A 31 -11.03 -4.98 -7.38
CA ASN A 31 -11.37 -5.22 -8.78
C ASN A 31 -11.43 -3.92 -9.59
N ALA A 32 -11.94 -2.83 -9.01
CA ALA A 32 -11.93 -1.51 -9.62
C ALA A 32 -10.49 -0.98 -9.81
N ALA A 33 -9.64 -1.10 -8.78
CA ALA A 33 -8.24 -0.69 -8.86
C ALA A 33 -7.46 -1.52 -9.89
N LYS A 34 -7.68 -2.83 -9.96
CA LYS A 34 -7.12 -3.71 -11.00
C LYS A 34 -7.53 -3.28 -12.40
N ALA A 35 -8.82 -2.99 -12.62
CA ALA A 35 -9.30 -2.51 -13.91
C ALA A 35 -8.65 -1.16 -14.29
N PHE A 36 -8.62 -0.22 -13.35
CA PHE A 36 -8.01 1.09 -13.55
C PHE A 36 -6.51 0.98 -13.85
N ALA A 37 -5.75 0.23 -13.05
CA ALA A 37 -4.31 0.02 -13.26
C ALA A 37 -4.03 -0.54 -14.65
N ARG A 38 -4.81 -1.54 -15.08
CA ARG A 38 -4.66 -2.18 -16.39
C ARG A 38 -5.04 -1.26 -17.56
N SER A 39 -6.00 -0.37 -17.36
CA SER A 39 -6.44 0.59 -18.39
C SER A 39 -5.56 1.84 -18.51
N THR A 40 -4.89 2.24 -17.43
CA THR A 40 -4.11 3.49 -17.36
C THR A 40 -2.61 3.27 -17.25
N TYR A 41 -2.20 2.02 -17.02
CA TYR A 41 -0.83 1.61 -16.74
C TYR A 41 -0.21 2.33 -15.53
N GLN A 42 -1.02 2.88 -14.62
CA GLN A 42 -0.53 3.55 -13.42
C GLN A 42 -0.10 2.56 -12.32
N CYS A 43 0.84 2.99 -11.49
CA CYS A 43 1.22 2.29 -10.26
C CYS A 43 0.16 2.60 -9.18
N ILE A 44 -0.52 1.57 -8.66
CA ILE A 44 -1.67 1.74 -7.77
C ILE A 44 -1.55 0.75 -6.65
N TYR A 45 -1.91 1.17 -5.45
CA TYR A 45 -2.02 0.31 -4.29
C TYR A 45 -3.19 0.76 -3.40
N ILE A 46 -3.63 -0.14 -2.54
CA ILE A 46 -4.65 0.11 -1.52
C ILE A 46 -4.04 -0.30 -0.18
N ILE A 47 -4.04 0.63 0.77
CA ILE A 47 -3.57 0.40 2.14
C ILE A 47 -4.79 0.26 3.05
N ASP A 48 -4.80 -0.78 3.88
CA ASP A 48 -5.63 -0.88 5.06
C ASP A 48 -4.98 -0.07 6.20
N TYR A 49 -5.59 1.04 6.61
CA TYR A 49 -5.08 1.84 7.73
C TYR A 49 -5.39 1.22 9.11
N PHE A 50 -6.34 0.30 9.19
CA PHE A 50 -6.66 -0.42 10.42
C PHE A 50 -5.63 -1.53 10.68
N HIS A 51 -5.34 -2.38 9.69
CA HIS A 51 -4.27 -3.40 9.80
C HIS A 51 -2.87 -2.87 9.45
N GLN A 52 -2.79 -1.64 8.95
CA GLN A 52 -1.55 -0.98 8.53
C GLN A 52 -0.79 -1.79 7.46
N ASP A 53 -1.49 -2.32 6.46
CA ASP A 53 -0.91 -3.23 5.47
C ASP A 53 -1.49 -3.02 4.06
N PHE A 54 -0.83 -3.53 3.03
CA PHE A 54 -1.34 -3.49 1.67
C PHE A 54 -2.45 -4.53 1.46
N ILE A 55 -3.61 -4.07 1.00
CA ILE A 55 -4.68 -4.93 0.49
C ILE A 55 -4.41 -5.33 -0.96
N TYR A 56 -3.80 -4.42 -1.72
CA TYR A 56 -3.52 -4.60 -3.14
C TYR A 56 -2.37 -3.69 -3.55
N ALA A 57 -1.54 -4.18 -4.46
CA ALA A 57 -0.61 -3.40 -5.27
C ALA A 57 -0.68 -3.88 -6.72
N SER A 58 -0.48 -2.97 -7.68
CA SER A 58 -0.46 -3.30 -9.09
C SER A 58 0.89 -3.89 -9.50
N ASP A 59 0.89 -4.78 -10.50
CA ASP A 59 2.11 -5.36 -11.07
C ASP A 59 3.10 -4.27 -11.54
N ASN A 60 2.58 -3.13 -12.00
CA ASN A 60 3.38 -2.00 -12.44
C ASN A 60 4.19 -1.37 -11.30
N LEU A 61 3.66 -1.34 -10.08
CA LEU A 61 4.38 -0.86 -8.91
C LEU A 61 5.52 -1.81 -8.56
N ALA A 62 5.26 -3.12 -8.55
CA ALA A 62 6.28 -4.13 -8.31
C ALA A 62 7.41 -4.05 -9.35
N TYR A 63 7.02 -3.91 -10.63
CA TYR A 63 7.96 -3.71 -11.72
C TYR A 63 8.82 -2.45 -11.56
N LEU A 64 8.22 -1.32 -11.13
CA LEU A 64 8.94 -0.08 -10.86
C LEU A 64 10.01 -0.26 -9.78
N CYS A 65 9.70 -1.06 -8.75
CA CYS A 65 10.63 -1.42 -7.68
C CYS A 65 11.61 -2.54 -8.08
N GLY A 66 11.46 -3.16 -9.25
CA GLY A 66 12.28 -4.30 -9.67
C GLY A 66 12.01 -5.58 -8.86
N LEU A 67 10.79 -5.74 -8.35
CA LEU A 67 10.35 -6.85 -7.50
C LEU A 67 9.26 -7.66 -8.22
N GLU A 68 9.12 -8.94 -7.84
CA GLU A 68 7.89 -9.69 -8.09
C GLU A 68 6.78 -9.20 -7.16
N LEU A 69 5.51 -9.31 -7.58
CA LEU A 69 4.38 -8.81 -6.79
C LEU A 69 4.34 -9.42 -5.38
N GLU A 70 4.60 -10.72 -5.25
CA GLU A 70 4.64 -11.40 -3.94
C GLU A 70 5.70 -10.81 -3.02
N GLN A 71 6.89 -10.51 -3.55
CA GLN A 71 7.98 -9.90 -2.78
C GLN A 71 7.63 -8.49 -2.32
N LEU A 72 6.94 -7.71 -3.16
CA LEU A 72 6.48 -6.38 -2.78
C LEU A 72 5.43 -6.44 -1.67
N MET A 73 4.47 -7.36 -1.79
CA MET A 73 3.43 -7.54 -0.77
C MET A 73 4.04 -8.02 0.56
N ASP A 74 5.01 -8.92 0.52
CA ASP A 74 5.74 -9.40 1.71
C ASP A 74 6.61 -8.31 2.36
N ALA A 75 7.26 -7.46 1.55
CA ALA A 75 8.07 -6.35 2.03
C ALA A 75 7.22 -5.26 2.70
N GLY A 76 5.98 -5.09 2.25
CA GLY A 76 5.06 -4.08 2.77
C GLY A 76 5.68 -2.68 2.76
N TYR A 77 5.69 -2.01 3.92
CA TYR A 77 6.20 -0.64 4.05
C TYR A 77 7.71 -0.52 3.89
N GLN A 78 8.45 -1.63 4.00
CA GLN A 78 9.90 -1.62 3.72
C GLN A 78 10.18 -1.17 2.28
N MET A 79 9.24 -1.41 1.35
CA MET A 79 9.31 -0.91 -0.01
C MET A 79 9.49 0.62 -0.07
N TYR A 80 8.81 1.39 0.79
CA TYR A 80 9.00 2.84 0.80
C TYR A 80 10.40 3.21 1.25
N ILE A 81 10.91 2.58 2.30
CA ILE A 81 12.23 2.85 2.87
C ILE A 81 13.33 2.50 1.85
N ASP A 82 13.16 1.40 1.12
CA ASP A 82 14.17 0.89 0.19
C ASP A 82 14.20 1.66 -1.14
N HIS A 83 13.06 2.22 -1.57
CA HIS A 83 12.91 2.78 -2.93
C HIS A 83 12.62 4.28 -3.00
N VAL A 84 12.11 4.91 -1.93
CA VAL A 84 11.83 6.35 -1.92
C VAL A 84 13.04 7.12 -1.40
N PRO A 85 13.47 8.22 -2.06
CA PRO A 85 14.55 9.05 -1.56
C PRO A 85 14.28 9.57 -0.14
N ASP A 86 15.33 9.61 0.70
CA ASP A 86 15.23 10.05 2.10
C ASP A 86 14.55 11.41 2.29
N ALA A 87 14.74 12.32 1.33
CA ALA A 87 14.16 13.65 1.32
C ALA A 87 12.62 13.63 1.17
N ASP A 88 12.09 12.66 0.42
CA ASP A 88 10.65 12.53 0.14
C ASP A 88 9.95 11.59 1.14
N LEU A 89 10.73 10.86 1.95
CA LEU A 89 10.21 10.02 3.03
C LEU A 89 9.79 10.83 4.28
N GLN A 90 9.94 12.15 4.30
CA GLN A 90 9.52 12.98 5.43
C GLN A 90 8.04 13.32 5.27
N MET A 91 7.18 12.79 6.15
CA MET A 91 5.74 13.13 6.21
C MET A 91 5.46 14.37 7.05
#